data_AF-A0A1F9HW12-F1
#
_entry.id   AF-A0A1F9HW12-F1
#
_cell.length_a   1.000
_cell.length_b   1.000
_cell.length_c   1.000
_cell.angle_alpha   90.00
_cell.angle_beta   90.00
_cell.angle_gamma   90.00
#
_symmetry.space_group_name_H-M   'P 1'
#
loop_
_entity.id
_entity.type
_entity.pdbx_description
1 polymer ?
#
loop_
_entity_poly.entity_id
_entity_poly.type
_entity_poly.pdbx_seq_one_letter_code
_entity_poly.pdbx_strand_id
1 'polypeptide(L)'
;MHHPAIALLSFVVSGIHPHDIASIFDSEGVAIRSGFHCTEPLHAQLGLEASARMSFGVYTAKEDIDKAEQALKKVCKIFSLPLRPKLKTKS
;
A
#
# COMPACT_ATOMS: atom_id res chain seq x y z
N MET A 1 -8.08 -24.88 6.73
CA MET A 1 -7.00 -24.05 7.34
C MET A 1 -7.48 -22.61 7.38
N HIS A 2 -7.85 -22.11 8.56
CA HIS A 2 -8.06 -20.67 8.76
C HIS A 2 -6.68 -20.02 8.70
N HIS A 3 -6.40 -19.22 7.67
CA HIS A 3 -5.24 -18.33 7.68
C HIS A 3 -5.69 -17.08 8.43
N PRO A 4 -5.23 -16.83 9.67
CA PRO A 4 -5.54 -15.58 10.35
C PRO A 4 -4.88 -14.45 9.55
N ALA A 5 -5.70 -13.69 8.82
CA ALA A 5 -5.25 -12.49 8.16
C ALA A 5 -5.18 -11.36 9.19
N ILE A 6 -4.01 -10.75 9.32
CA ILE A 6 -3.83 -9.53 10.11
C ILE A 6 -4.30 -8.35 9.25
N ALA A 7 -4.88 -7.32 9.87
CA ALA A 7 -5.37 -6.12 9.20
C ALA A 7 -4.22 -5.19 8.74
N LEU A 8 -3.37 -5.66 7.83
CA LEU A 8 -2.33 -4.86 7.17
C LEU A 8 -2.13 -5.29 5.72
N LEU A 9 -1.63 -4.39 4.90
CA LEU A 9 -1.27 -4.62 3.50
C LEU A 9 0.12 -4.05 3.23
N SER A 10 1.09 -4.92 2.98
CA SER A 10 2.38 -4.56 2.39
C SER A 10 2.31 -4.72 0.87
N PHE A 11 2.78 -3.72 0.14
CA PHE A 11 2.71 -3.71 -1.32
C PHE A 11 3.90 -2.94 -1.91
N VAL A 12 4.14 -3.23 -3.18
CA VAL A 12 5.06 -2.48 -4.05
C VAL A 12 4.30 -2.12 -5.32
N VAL A 13 4.70 -1.02 -5.95
CA VAL A 13 4.22 -0.66 -7.28
C VAL A 13 5.42 -0.70 -8.21
N SER A 14 5.34 -1.56 -9.24
CA SER A 14 6.46 -1.79 -10.15
C SER A 14 6.99 -0.48 -10.74
N GLY A 15 8.29 -0.25 -10.60
CA GLY A 15 8.96 0.96 -11.10
C GLY A 15 8.83 2.20 -10.20
N ILE A 16 8.24 2.09 -9.01
CA ILE A 16 8.11 3.21 -8.07
C ILE A 16 8.72 2.84 -6.72
N HIS A 17 9.60 3.69 -6.21
CA HIS A 17 10.21 3.48 -4.91
C HIS A 17 9.17 3.66 -3.79
N PRO A 18 9.09 2.77 -2.78
CA PRO A 18 8.09 2.88 -1.71
C PRO A 18 8.10 4.19 -0.92
N HIS A 19 9.24 4.88 -0.84
CA HIS A 19 9.30 6.23 -0.24
C HIS A 19 8.48 7.25 -1.03
N ASP A 20 8.52 7.23 -2.37
CA ASP A 20 7.72 8.14 -3.20
C ASP A 20 6.23 7.88 -3.03
N ILE A 21 5.84 6.59 -2.91
CA ILE A 21 4.46 6.19 -2.60
C ILE A 21 4.05 6.80 -1.25
N ALA A 22 4.88 6.67 -0.21
CA ALA A 22 4.59 7.22 1.11
C ALA A 22 4.47 8.75 1.10
N SER A 23 5.34 9.45 0.38
CA SER A 23 5.27 10.91 0.23
C SER A 23 4.01 11.38 -0.49
N ILE A 24 3.56 10.66 -1.53
CA ILE A 24 2.31 11.00 -2.23
C ILE A 24 1.09 10.73 -1.34
N PHE A 25 1.09 9.63 -0.60
CA PHE A 25 0.04 9.32 0.38
C PHE A 25 -0.04 10.39 1.48
N ASP A 26 1.11 10.83 1.99
CA ASP A 26 1.19 11.92 2.98
C ASP A 26 0.58 13.22 2.43
N SER A 27 0.84 13.56 1.15
CA SER A 27 0.22 14.73 0.49
C SER A 27 -1.31 14.67 0.38
N GLU A 28 -1.90 13.48 0.50
CA GLU A 28 -3.36 13.25 0.50
C GLU A 28 -3.91 13.08 1.92
N GLY A 29 -3.09 13.32 2.95
CA GLY A 29 -3.46 13.15 4.34
C GLY A 29 -3.60 11.69 4.79
N VAL A 30 -2.94 10.76 4.09
CA VAL A 30 -2.96 9.32 4.42
C VAL A 30 -1.57 8.90 4.90
N ALA A 31 -1.46 8.56 6.18
CA ALA A 31 -0.19 8.12 6.76
C ALA A 31 0.06 6.62 6.49
N ILE A 32 1.14 6.32 5.76
CA ILE A 32 1.63 4.95 5.55
C ILE A 32 3.13 4.87 5.88
N ARG A 33 3.66 3.65 6.02
CA ARG A 33 5.10 3.45 6.23
C ARG A 33 5.76 2.90 4.98
N SER A 34 7.00 3.30 4.73
CA SER A 34 7.89 2.73 3.72
C SER A 34 9.16 2.18 4.36
N GLY A 35 9.84 1.26 3.68
CA GLY A 35 11.12 0.67 4.09
C GLY A 35 11.02 -0.83 4.36
N PHE A 36 11.93 -1.36 5.19
CA PHE A 36 11.98 -2.78 5.52
C PHE A 36 11.01 -3.22 6.61
N HIS A 37 10.40 -2.28 7.35
CA HIS A 37 9.50 -2.60 8.47
C HIS A 37 10.13 -3.54 9.53
N CYS A 38 11.44 -3.43 9.75
CA CYS A 38 12.24 -4.32 10.60
C CYS A 38 12.25 -5.80 10.14
N THR A 39 11.99 -6.05 8.85
CA THR A 39 12.00 -7.39 8.23
C THR A 39 12.93 -7.43 7.02
N GLU A 40 14.13 -6.86 7.15
CA GLU A 40 15.14 -6.82 6.09
C GLU A 40 15.51 -8.20 5.53
N PRO A 41 15.71 -9.27 6.34
CA PRO A 41 15.98 -10.60 5.80
C PRO A 41 14.86 -11.13 4.90
N LEU A 42 13.59 -10.86 5.24
CA LEU A 42 12.44 -11.27 4.44
C LEU A 42 12.40 -10.49 3.11
N HIS A 43 12.66 -9.19 3.15
CA HIS A 43 12.75 -8.38 1.94
C HIS A 43 13.85 -8.89 0.99
N ALA A 44 15.02 -9.24 1.53
CA ALA A 44 16.09 -9.87 0.76
C ALA A 44 15.66 -11.22 0.15
N GLN A 45 14.97 -12.07 0.90
CA GLN A 45 14.43 -13.35 0.37
C GLN A 45 13.38 -13.15 -0.72
N LEU A 46 12.61 -12.06 -0.66
CA LEU A 46 11.61 -11.70 -1.68
C LEU A 46 12.20 -10.91 -2.87
N GLY A 47 13.49 -10.55 -2.82
CA GLY A 47 14.11 -9.70 -3.84
C GLY A 47 13.55 -8.28 -3.89
N LEU A 48 13.06 -7.76 -2.76
CA LEU A 48 12.48 -6.43 -2.64
C LEU A 48 13.45 -5.51 -1.91
N GLU A 49 13.73 -4.33 -2.47
CA GLU A 49 14.59 -3.32 -1.83
C GLU A 49 13.88 -2.56 -0.69
N ALA A 50 12.55 -2.47 -0.75
CA ALA A 50 11.68 -1.94 0.29
C ALA A 50 10.22 -2.28 -0.05
N SER A 51 9.30 -2.03 0.88
CA SER A 51 7.87 -2.01 0.59
C SER A 51 7.16 -0.82 1.21
N ALA A 52 5.96 -0.53 0.71
CA ALA A 52 5.01 0.37 1.34
C ALA A 52 4.03 -0.49 2.17
N ARG A 53 3.60 0.00 3.33
CA ARG A 53 2.69 -0.73 4.22
C ARG A 53 1.61 0.17 4.79
N MET A 54 0.36 -0.24 4.55
CA MET A 54 -0.81 0.22 5.27
C MET A 54 -1.10 -0.74 6.42
N SER A 55 -1.37 -0.23 7.61
CA SER A 55 -1.71 -1.02 8.79
C SER A 55 -2.96 -0.45 9.41
N PHE A 56 -3.97 -1.28 9.59
CA PHE A 56 -5.30 -0.87 10.01
C PHE A 56 -5.52 -1.26 11.48
N GLY A 57 -6.18 -0.38 12.21
CA GLY A 57 -6.52 -0.57 13.62
C GLY A 57 -8.03 -0.72 13.81
N VAL A 58 -8.45 -0.93 15.06
CA VAL A 58 -9.88 -0.98 15.44
C VAL A 58 -10.64 0.33 15.17
N TYR A 59 -9.91 1.42 14.99
CA TYR A 59 -10.41 2.76 14.72
C TYR A 59 -10.31 3.17 13.24
N THR A 60 -9.82 2.28 12.36
CA THR A 60 -9.81 2.55 10.92
C THR A 60 -11.24 2.47 10.39
N ALA A 61 -11.69 3.54 9.76
CA ALA A 61 -13.00 3.62 9.14
C ALA A 61 -12.94 3.35 7.65
N LYS A 62 -14.10 3.14 7.02
CA LYS A 62 -14.19 2.90 5.57
C LYS A 62 -13.68 4.11 4.77
N GLU A 63 -13.92 5.30 5.31
CA GLU A 63 -13.52 6.57 4.71
C GLU A 63 -11.98 6.71 4.65
N ASP A 64 -11.25 6.10 5.60
CA ASP A 64 -9.79 6.05 5.56
C ASP A 64 -9.30 5.19 4.38
N ILE A 65 -10.00 4.08 4.12
CA ILE A 65 -9.71 3.21 2.97
C ILE A 65 -10.04 3.90 1.66
N ASP A 66 -11.15 4.64 1.61
CA ASP A 66 -11.53 5.42 0.42
C ASP A 66 -10.48 6.51 0.12
N LYS A 67 -9.96 7.21 1.14
CA LYS A 67 -8.84 8.15 0.99
C LYS A 67 -7.56 7.46 0.50
N ALA A 68 -7.23 6.30 1.06
CA ALA A 68 -6.08 5.50 0.60
C ALA A 68 -6.24 5.05 -0.87
N GLU A 69 -7.46 4.71 -1.32
CA GLU A 69 -7.75 4.40 -2.73
C GLU A 69 -7.48 5.62 -3.62
N GLN A 70 -7.89 6.84 -3.20
CA GLN A 70 -7.61 8.06 -3.96
C GLN A 70 -6.11 8.38 -4.01
N ALA A 71 -5.39 8.23 -2.90
CA ALA A 71 -3.94 8.40 -2.86
C ALA A 71 -3.23 7.43 -3.82
N LEU A 72 -3.65 6.16 -3.85
CA LEU A 72 -3.10 5.18 -4.79
C LEU A 72 -3.38 5.55 -6.25
N LYS A 73 -4.58 6.04 -6.57
CA LYS A 73 -4.90 6.55 -7.92
C LYS A 73 -4.01 7.73 -8.31
N LYS A 74 -3.71 8.63 -7.35
CA LYS A 74 -2.78 9.74 -7.57
C LYS A 74 -1.37 9.24 -7.88
N VAL A 75 -0.87 8.24 -7.15
CA VAL A 75 0.42 7.58 -7.47
C VAL A 75 0.39 7.06 -8.91
N CYS A 76 -0.63 6.28 -9.29
CA CYS A 76 -0.74 5.77 -10.66
C CYS A 76 -0.78 6.90 -11.70
N LYS A 77 -1.49 8.00 -11.43
CA LYS A 77 -1.57 9.15 -12.34
C LYS A 77 -0.21 9.84 -12.51
N ILE A 78 0.52 10.11 -11.41
CA ILE A 78 1.83 10.79 -11.44
C ILE A 78 2.84 9.98 -12.25
N PHE A 79 2.87 8.66 -12.05
CA PHE A 79 3.80 7.77 -12.74
C PHE A 79 3.23 7.17 -14.03
N SER A 80 2.12 7.71 -14.54
CA SER A 80 1.48 7.28 -15.80
C SER A 80 1.21 5.78 -15.90
N LEU A 81 0.83 5.15 -14.79
CA LEU A 81 0.49 3.72 -14.72
C LEU A 81 -0.97 3.46 -15.12
N PRO A 82 -1.24 2.40 -15.90
CA PRO A 82 -2.60 2.03 -16.24
C PRO A 82 -3.34 1.51 -15.00
N LEU A 83 -4.47 2.14 -14.67
CA LEU A 83 -5.37 1.62 -13.64
C LEU A 83 -6.05 0.35 -14.16
N ARG A 84 -5.85 -0.77 -13.46
CA ARG A 84 -6.61 -1.99 -13.74
C ARG A 84 -8.08 -1.79 -13.36
N PRO A 85 -9.03 -2.32 -14.14
CA PRO A 85 -10.45 -2.27 -13.80
C PRO A 85 -10.69 -2.92 -12.43
N LYS A 86 -11.66 -2.38 -11.66
CA LYS A 86 -12.02 -2.93 -10.35
C LYS A 86 -12.33 -4.42 -10.50
N LEU A 87 -11.66 -5.25 -9.69
CA LEU A 87 -12.01 -6.65 -9.53
C LEU A 87 -13.49 -6.71 -9.14
N LYS A 88 -14.31 -7.45 -9.89
CA LYS A 88 -15.69 -7.71 -9.52
C LYS A 88 -15.66 -8.49 -8.21
N THR A 89 -15.85 -7.80 -7.09
CA THR A 89 -16.04 -8.42 -5.79
C THR A 89 -17.36 -9.20 -5.85
N LYS A 90 -17.32 -10.53 -5.73
CA LYS A 90 -18.53 -11.31 -5.46
C LYS A 90 -19.06 -10.84 -4.11
N SER A 91 -20.18 -10.13 -4.16
CA SER A 91 -20.98 -9.81 -2.98
C SER A 91 -21.71 -11.05 -2.49
#